data_AF-T1DF33-F1
#
_entry.id   AF-T1DF33-F1
#
_cell.length_a   1.000
_cell.length_b   1.000
_cell.length_c   1.000
_cell.angle_alpha   90.00
_cell.angle_beta   90.00
_cell.angle_gamma   90.00
#
_symmetry.space_group_name_H-M   'P 1'
#
loop_
_entity.id
_entity.type
_entity.pdbx_description
1 polymer ?
#
loop_
_entity_poly.entity_id
_entity_poly.type
_entity_poly.pdbx_seq_one_letter_code
_entity_poly.pdbx_strand_id
1 'polypeptide(L)'
;MENHAFDNIFGKYPCDSNSSSNQTLINSLEKPVNLITDTPGNYIMKQLKAVPNGTYSTPDPVEGYSAYHLDWNNGKMNGFYNNSGPQSMTYYTASQVAPLWDLAQQYSLGDSYFASVLSETSPNRLYNMAGFPL
;
A
#
# COMPACT_ATOMS: atom_id res chain seq x y z
N MET A 1 8.77 7.03 5.81
CA MET A 1 7.62 7.39 4.97
C MET A 1 6.43 7.57 5.89
N GLU A 2 5.54 8.48 5.57
CA GLU A 2 4.33 8.75 6.35
C GLU A 2 3.12 8.48 5.45
N ASN A 3 2.01 8.02 6.00
CA ASN A 3 0.69 7.99 5.36
C ASN A 3 0.58 7.18 4.05
N HIS A 4 1.47 6.20 3.87
CA HIS A 4 1.42 5.26 2.76
C HIS A 4 1.22 3.83 3.28
N ALA A 5 0.12 3.19 2.86
CA ALA A 5 -0.10 1.77 3.11
C ALA A 5 0.87 0.90 2.29
N PHE A 6 1.08 -0.35 2.70
CA PHE A 6 1.93 -1.29 1.97
C PHE A 6 1.49 -1.43 0.51
N ASP A 7 0.18 -1.68 0.28
CA ASP A 7 -0.38 -1.84 -1.06
C ASP A 7 -0.26 -0.58 -1.93
N ASN A 8 -0.15 0.59 -1.32
CA ASN A 8 0.04 1.85 -2.04
C ASN A 8 1.44 1.94 -2.69
N ILE A 9 2.46 1.27 -2.15
CA ILE A 9 3.85 1.33 -2.64
C ILE A 9 4.30 0.00 -3.26
N PHE A 10 3.97 -1.12 -2.62
CA PHE A 10 4.44 -2.45 -2.97
C PHE A 10 3.33 -3.38 -3.45
N GLY A 11 2.08 -2.93 -3.51
CA GLY A 11 0.95 -3.79 -3.90
C GLY A 11 1.09 -4.36 -5.31
N LYS A 12 1.86 -3.71 -6.20
CA LYS A 12 2.17 -4.20 -7.56
C LYS A 12 3.62 -4.66 -7.75
N TYR A 13 4.45 -4.61 -6.70
CA TYR A 13 5.83 -5.07 -6.76
C TYR A 13 5.90 -6.58 -7.03
N PRO A 14 6.88 -7.09 -7.81
CA PRO A 14 7.86 -6.37 -8.63
C PRO A 14 7.37 -6.13 -10.07
N CYS A 15 6.09 -6.39 -10.36
CA CYS A 15 5.53 -6.50 -11.71
C CYS A 15 4.41 -5.49 -11.97
N ASP A 16 4.74 -4.36 -12.57
CA ASP A 16 3.77 -3.46 -13.19
C ASP A 16 4.03 -3.31 -14.71
N SER A 17 3.24 -2.46 -15.38
CA SER A 17 3.39 -2.19 -16.82
C SER A 17 4.69 -1.46 -17.20
N ASN A 18 5.42 -0.94 -16.22
CA ASN A 18 6.71 -0.25 -16.35
C ASN A 18 7.90 -1.11 -15.85
N SER A 19 7.66 -2.28 -15.26
CA SER A 19 8.69 -3.22 -14.79
C SER A 19 9.49 -3.82 -15.96
N SER A 20 10.73 -4.24 -15.66
CA SER A 20 11.63 -4.80 -16.66
C SER A 20 11.00 -5.98 -17.42
N SER A 21 11.21 -6.05 -18.74
CA SER A 21 10.65 -7.13 -19.59
C SER A 21 11.30 -8.51 -19.35
N ASN A 22 12.28 -8.61 -18.45
CA ASN A 22 12.99 -9.86 -18.16
C ASN A 22 12.22 -10.69 -17.13
N GLN A 23 11.21 -11.40 -17.61
CA GLN A 23 10.30 -12.20 -16.80
C GLN A 23 11.03 -13.30 -15.99
N THR A 24 12.17 -13.80 -16.48
CA THR A 24 12.95 -14.84 -15.81
C THR A 24 13.56 -14.34 -14.49
N LEU A 25 14.13 -13.14 -14.49
CA LEU A 25 14.69 -12.53 -13.28
C LEU A 25 13.57 -12.17 -12.29
N ILE A 26 12.49 -11.59 -12.79
CA ILE A 26 11.32 -11.24 -11.98
C ILE A 26 10.73 -12.46 -11.27
N ASN A 27 10.64 -13.60 -11.96
CA ASN A 27 10.11 -14.84 -11.39
C ASN A 27 11.05 -15.46 -10.33
N SER A 28 12.33 -15.07 -10.31
CA SER A 28 13.31 -15.51 -9.32
C SER A 28 13.36 -14.65 -8.06
N LEU A 29 12.72 -13.49 -8.08
CA LEU A 29 12.61 -12.61 -6.91
C LEU A 29 11.60 -13.18 -5.92
N GLU A 30 11.95 -13.11 -4.64
CA GLU A 30 10.97 -13.28 -3.58
C GLU A 30 9.98 -12.11 -3.64
N LYS A 31 8.69 -12.45 -3.56
CA LYS A 31 7.60 -11.49 -3.66
C LYS A 31 6.59 -11.70 -2.54
N PRO A 32 5.98 -10.62 -2.03
CA PRO A 32 4.88 -10.73 -1.09
C PRO A 32 3.75 -11.60 -1.62
N VAL A 33 3.02 -12.21 -0.70
CA VAL A 33 1.75 -12.88 -1.03
C VAL A 33 0.63 -11.84 -1.18
N ASN A 34 -0.47 -12.21 -1.86
CA ASN A 34 -1.68 -11.38 -1.98
C ASN A 34 -1.52 -9.99 -2.62
N LEU A 35 -0.55 -9.84 -3.53
CA LEU A 35 -0.36 -8.63 -4.32
C LEU A 35 -1.60 -8.27 -5.17
N ILE A 36 -1.73 -6.99 -5.52
CA ILE A 36 -2.76 -6.43 -6.39
C ILE A 36 -2.69 -7.12 -7.77
N THR A 37 -3.74 -7.87 -8.08
CA THR A 37 -3.90 -8.51 -9.40
C THR A 37 -4.76 -7.66 -10.33
N ASP A 38 -4.52 -7.77 -11.64
CA ASP A 38 -5.30 -7.04 -12.66
C ASP A 38 -6.70 -7.63 -12.88
N THR A 39 -7.03 -8.73 -12.20
CA THR A 39 -8.37 -9.31 -12.26
C THR A 39 -9.27 -8.48 -11.37
N PRO A 40 -10.30 -7.79 -11.92
CA PRO A 40 -11.19 -6.99 -11.10
C PRO A 40 -11.92 -7.92 -10.13
N GLY A 41 -11.55 -7.82 -8.86
CA GLY A 41 -12.23 -8.52 -7.78
C GLY A 41 -13.63 -7.93 -7.53
N ASN A 42 -13.97 -7.78 -6.26
CA ASN A 42 -15.21 -7.13 -5.84
C ASN A 42 -15.34 -5.70 -6.39
N TYR A 43 -16.51 -5.07 -6.24
CA TYR A 43 -16.80 -3.73 -6.74
C TYR A 43 -15.68 -2.73 -6.45
N ILE A 44 -15.06 -2.81 -5.27
CA ILE A 44 -14.05 -1.90 -4.72
C ILE A 44 -12.70 -2.01 -5.43
N MET A 45 -12.31 -3.22 -5.81
CA MET A 45 -11.09 -3.43 -6.60
C MET A 45 -11.17 -2.77 -7.98
N LYS A 46 -12.38 -2.43 -8.48
CA LYS A 46 -12.53 -1.73 -9.77
C LYS A 46 -12.22 -0.24 -9.68
N GLN A 47 -12.23 0.36 -8.50
CA GLN A 47 -11.86 1.77 -8.30
C GLN A 47 -10.35 1.94 -8.09
N LEU A 48 -9.63 0.85 -7.82
CA LEU A 48 -8.19 0.85 -7.63
C LEU A 48 -7.48 1.22 -8.94
N LYS A 49 -6.65 2.27 -8.90
CA LYS A 49 -5.96 2.81 -10.08
C LYS A 49 -4.49 3.10 -9.82
N ALA A 50 -3.66 2.87 -10.83
CA ALA A 50 -2.28 3.33 -10.80
C ALA A 50 -2.22 4.87 -10.83
N VAL A 51 -1.30 5.45 -10.05
CA VAL A 51 -0.97 6.88 -10.13
C VAL A 51 -0.33 7.16 -11.50
N PRO A 52 -0.75 8.22 -12.23
CA PRO A 52 -0.17 8.54 -13.54
C PRO A 52 1.34 8.75 -13.49
N ASN A 53 2.04 8.26 -14.52
CA ASN A 53 3.48 8.46 -14.66
C ASN A 53 3.84 9.96 -14.58
N GLY A 54 4.90 10.29 -13.85
CA GLY A 54 5.33 11.67 -13.62
C GLY A 54 4.56 12.44 -12.53
N THR A 55 3.56 11.81 -11.89
CA THR A 55 2.91 12.33 -10.68
C THR A 55 3.52 11.70 -9.44
N TYR A 56 4.11 12.51 -8.56
CA TYR A 56 4.80 12.04 -7.34
C TYR A 56 4.09 12.47 -6.04
N SER A 57 2.92 13.09 -6.16
CA SER A 57 2.12 13.54 -5.02
C SER A 57 0.65 13.26 -5.35
N THR A 58 -0.04 12.65 -4.40
CA THR A 58 -1.48 12.39 -4.43
C THR A 58 -2.15 13.17 -3.31
N PRO A 59 -3.43 13.53 -3.44
CA PRO A 59 -4.21 14.03 -2.30
C PRO A 59 -4.22 13.01 -1.16
N ASP A 60 -4.19 13.49 0.07
CA ASP A 60 -4.23 12.62 1.24
C ASP A 60 -5.62 11.98 1.39
N PRO A 61 -5.70 10.68 1.72
CA PRO A 61 -6.91 10.05 2.20
C PRO A 61 -7.49 10.76 3.42
N VAL A 62 -8.78 10.56 3.69
CA VAL A 62 -9.33 10.98 4.98
C VAL A 62 -8.72 10.12 6.07
N GLU A 63 -8.07 10.78 7.03
CA GLU A 63 -7.41 10.12 8.14
C GLU A 63 -8.23 10.23 9.40
N GLY A 64 -8.22 9.17 10.20
CA GLY A 64 -8.92 9.20 11.46
C GLY A 64 -9.18 7.82 12.03
N TYR A 65 -9.15 7.68 13.36
CA TYR A 65 -9.63 6.46 14.03
C TYR A 65 -10.98 6.00 13.45
N SER A 66 -11.96 6.91 13.37
CA SER A 66 -13.30 6.58 12.87
C SER A 66 -13.29 6.15 11.40
N ALA A 67 -12.56 6.87 10.53
CA ALA A 67 -12.48 6.54 9.10
C ALA A 67 -11.84 5.16 8.90
N TYR A 68 -10.73 4.91 9.58
CA TYR A 68 -9.99 3.65 9.46
C TYR A 68 -10.81 2.43 9.94
N HIS A 69 -11.58 2.58 11.02
CA HIS A 69 -12.45 1.49 11.49
C HIS A 69 -13.62 1.22 10.53
N LEU A 70 -14.15 2.26 9.88
CA LEU A 70 -15.16 2.12 8.83
C LEU A 70 -14.58 1.48 7.57
N ASP A 71 -13.32 1.76 7.24
CA ASP A 71 -12.61 1.15 6.11
C ASP A 71 -12.34 -0.34 6.32
N TRP A 72 -11.86 -0.68 7.51
CA TRP A 72 -11.66 -2.05 7.96
C TRP A 72 -12.97 -2.85 7.95
N ASN A 73 -14.07 -2.22 8.36
CA ASN A 73 -15.42 -2.80 8.39
C ASN A 73 -15.46 -4.23 8.96
N ASN A 74 -14.99 -4.41 10.19
CA ASN A 74 -14.97 -5.70 10.87
C ASN A 74 -14.25 -6.81 10.07
N GLY A 75 -13.15 -6.45 9.40
CA GLY A 75 -12.33 -7.37 8.61
C GLY A 75 -12.82 -7.60 7.17
N LYS A 76 -13.89 -6.93 6.74
CA LYS A 76 -14.36 -7.02 5.34
C LYS A 76 -13.50 -6.21 4.37
N MET A 77 -12.75 -5.22 4.85
CA MET A 77 -11.79 -4.43 4.08
C MET A 77 -12.42 -3.76 2.84
N ASN A 78 -13.63 -3.24 2.99
CA ASN A 78 -14.47 -2.80 1.88
C ASN A 78 -15.06 -1.40 2.09
N GLY A 79 -14.48 -0.58 2.97
CA GLY A 79 -14.94 0.80 3.21
C GLY A 79 -14.08 1.89 2.55
N PHE A 80 -12.83 1.59 2.18
CA PHE A 80 -11.81 2.58 1.77
C PHE A 80 -12.29 3.66 0.82
N TYR A 81 -12.94 3.27 -0.29
CA TYR A 81 -13.44 4.22 -1.28
C TYR A 81 -14.46 5.23 -0.70
N ASN A 82 -15.30 4.79 0.25
CA ASN A 82 -16.39 5.60 0.80
C ASN A 82 -15.97 6.44 2.00
N ASN A 83 -15.07 5.97 2.87
CA ASN A 83 -14.70 6.71 4.08
C ASN A 83 -13.34 7.42 3.96
N SER A 84 -12.31 6.73 3.47
CA SER A 84 -11.00 7.34 3.15
C SER A 84 -11.00 8.10 1.81
N GLY A 85 -11.99 7.85 0.96
CA GLY A 85 -12.21 8.56 -0.30
C GLY A 85 -11.54 7.89 -1.52
N PRO A 86 -11.86 8.31 -2.75
CA PRO A 86 -11.33 7.71 -3.98
C PRO A 86 -9.80 7.72 -4.08
N GLN A 87 -9.14 8.72 -3.50
CA GLN A 87 -7.68 8.84 -3.48
C GLN A 87 -6.99 7.72 -2.71
N SER A 88 -7.67 7.09 -1.74
CA SER A 88 -7.19 5.90 -1.03
C SER A 88 -7.09 4.66 -1.93
N MET A 89 -7.82 4.66 -3.05
CA MET A 89 -7.82 3.59 -4.05
C MET A 89 -6.80 3.87 -5.15
N THR A 90 -5.62 4.37 -4.78
CA THR A 90 -4.51 4.57 -5.71
C THR A 90 -3.25 3.84 -5.26
N TYR A 91 -2.42 3.43 -6.20
CA TYR A 91 -1.12 2.81 -5.93
C TYR A 91 -0.03 3.34 -6.87
N TYR A 92 1.18 3.43 -6.35
CA TYR A 92 2.37 3.80 -7.09
C TYR A 92 2.97 2.61 -7.82
N THR A 93 3.72 2.92 -8.87
CA THR A 93 4.42 1.96 -9.72
C THR A 93 5.93 2.21 -9.66
N ALA A 94 6.74 1.34 -10.26
CA ALA A 94 8.16 1.56 -10.44
C ALA A 94 8.48 2.95 -11.01
N SER A 95 7.59 3.54 -11.82
CA SER A 95 7.81 4.88 -12.39
C SER A 95 7.93 5.99 -11.34
N GLN A 96 7.38 5.80 -10.13
CA GLN A 96 7.49 6.76 -9.03
C GLN A 96 8.40 6.29 -7.90
N VAL A 97 8.43 4.98 -7.61
CA VAL A 97 9.08 4.41 -6.42
C VAL A 97 10.18 3.40 -6.72
N ALA A 98 10.77 3.43 -7.92
CA ALA A 98 11.87 2.55 -8.32
C ALA A 98 12.98 2.38 -7.24
N PRO A 99 13.48 3.43 -6.58
CA PRO A 99 14.51 3.25 -5.54
C PRO A 99 14.07 2.35 -4.38
N LEU A 100 12.80 2.39 -3.99
CA LEU A 100 12.26 1.52 -2.93
C LEU A 100 12.15 0.07 -3.38
N TRP A 101 11.77 -0.13 -4.65
CA TRP A 101 11.69 -1.47 -5.23
C TRP A 101 13.08 -2.08 -5.43
N ASP A 102 14.08 -1.28 -5.80
CA ASP A 102 15.48 -1.73 -5.89
C ASP A 102 16.04 -2.14 -4.52
N LEU A 103 15.65 -1.44 -3.45
CA LEU A 103 16.00 -1.83 -2.08
C LEU A 103 15.30 -3.14 -1.69
N ALA A 104 14.02 -3.31 -2.02
CA ALA A 104 13.28 -4.55 -1.76
C ALA A 104 13.82 -5.76 -2.55
N GLN A 105 14.52 -5.54 -3.66
CA GLN A 105 15.19 -6.60 -4.42
C GLN A 105 16.55 -6.99 -3.82
N GLN A 106 17.25 -6.03 -3.21
CA GLN A 106 18.58 -6.24 -2.64
C GLN A 106 18.56 -6.66 -1.16
N TYR A 107 17.48 -6.35 -0.45
CA TYR A 107 17.32 -6.56 0.99
C TYR A 107 15.96 -7.17 1.32
N SER A 108 15.76 -7.52 2.58
CA SER A 108 14.50 -8.09 3.05
C SER A 108 13.37 -7.05 3.09
N LEU A 109 12.20 -7.45 2.61
CA LEU A 109 10.96 -6.69 2.71
C LEU A 109 10.03 -7.36 3.74
N GLY A 110 9.57 -6.59 4.74
CA GLY A 110 8.57 -7.06 5.71
C GLY A 110 7.15 -6.78 5.23
N ASP A 111 6.49 -7.77 4.62
CA ASP A 111 5.11 -7.65 4.10
C ASP A 111 4.02 -7.83 5.18
N SER A 112 4.43 -8.21 6.39
CA SER A 112 3.55 -8.45 7.55
C SER A 112 3.87 -7.51 8.71
N TYR A 113 4.22 -6.26 8.40
CA TYR A 113 4.48 -5.20 9.38
C TYR A 113 3.28 -4.26 9.49
N PHE A 114 2.69 -4.16 10.68
CA PHE A 114 1.48 -3.38 10.93
C PHE A 114 1.72 -2.28 11.96
N ALA A 115 0.97 -1.19 11.83
CA ALA A 115 0.87 -0.17 12.87
C ALA A 115 0.34 -0.78 14.18
N SER A 116 0.81 -0.30 15.32
CA SER A 116 0.38 -0.80 16.64
C SER A 116 -1.09 -0.53 16.93
N VAL A 117 -1.62 0.57 16.39
CA VAL A 117 -3.03 0.94 16.51
C VAL A 117 -3.55 1.41 15.16
N LEU A 118 -4.82 1.09 14.88
CA LEU A 118 -5.55 1.57 13.71
C LEU A 118 -6.00 3.03 13.94
N SER A 119 -5.03 3.95 13.93
CA SER A 119 -5.20 5.38 14.18
C SER A 119 -4.14 6.19 13.40
N GLU A 120 -4.24 7.50 13.51
CA GLU A 120 -3.38 8.49 12.86
C GLU A 120 -1.93 8.42 13.36
N THR A 121 -1.08 9.30 12.83
CA THR A 121 0.37 9.32 13.09
C THR A 121 0.73 9.46 14.56
N SER A 122 0.04 10.32 15.32
CA SER A 122 0.42 10.64 16.71
C SER A 122 0.38 9.42 17.65
N PRO A 123 -0.71 8.64 17.73
CA PRO A 123 -0.73 7.40 18.49
C PRO A 123 0.38 6.42 18.09
N ASN A 124 0.55 6.16 16.79
CA ASN A 124 1.54 5.19 16.30
C ASN A 124 3.00 5.63 16.56
N ARG A 125 3.27 6.93 16.53
CA ARG A 125 4.59 7.48 16.89
C ARG A 125 4.90 7.26 18.37
N LEU A 126 3.92 7.46 19.25
CA LEU A 126 4.07 7.18 20.68
C LEU A 126 4.33 5.69 20.93
N TYR A 127 3.60 4.80 20.26
CA TYR A 127 3.84 3.36 20.35
C TYR A 127 5.24 2.96 19.88
N ASN A 128 5.71 3.52 18.76
CA ASN A 128 7.05 3.26 18.24
C ASN A 128 8.15 3.69 19.22
N MET A 129 7.98 4.84 19.88
CA MET A 129 8.94 5.35 20.88
C MET A 129 8.86 4.61 22.22
N ALA A 130 7.67 4.20 22.64
CA ALA A 130 7.45 3.56 23.93
C ALA A 130 7.79 2.06 23.92
N GLY A 131 7.81 1.41 22.74
CA GLY A 131 8.14 -0.01 22.61
C GLY A 131 7.09 -0.98 23.18
N PHE A 132 5.91 -0.48 23.56
CA PHE A 132 4.83 -1.28 24.15
C PHE A 132 3.49 -0.97 23.47
N PRO A 133 2.94 -1.90 22.66
CA PRO A 133 1.51 -1.89 22.36
C PRO A 133 0.72 -2.27 23.62
N LEU A 134 -0.33 -1.52 23.95
CA LEU A 134 -1.26 -1.86 25.05
C LEU A 134 -2.27 -2.92 24.60
#